data_AF-A0A370HS09-F1
#
_entry.id   AF-A0A370HS09-F1
#
_cell.length_a   1.000
_cell.length_b   1.000
_cell.length_c   1.000
_cell.angle_alpha   90.00
_cell.angle_beta   90.00
_cell.angle_gamma   90.00
#
_symmetry.space_group_name_H-M   'P 1'
#
loop_
_entity.id
_entity.type
_entity.pdbx_description
1 polymer ?
#
loop_
_entity_poly.entity_id
_entity_poly.type
_entity_poly.pdbx_seq_one_letter_code
_entity_poly.pdbx_strand_id
1 'polypeptide(L)'
;MAEGPDLTRRNLFLGRAAAEPRAVEPIIAVISQSCLALRGVACMSCRDSCPSGAVRFELALGGARPRIDAHGCTGCGECVRTCPADAIRIGPHEEAS
;
A
#
# COMPACT_ATOMS: atom_id res chain seq x y z
N MET A 1 0.67 -23.50 -49.64
CA MET A 1 0.07 -22.23 -49.17
C MET A 1 -1.28 -22.62 -48.60
N ALA A 2 -1.39 -22.85 -47.29
CA ALA A 2 -2.62 -23.32 -46.66
C ALA A 2 -3.32 -22.11 -46.02
N GLU A 3 -4.43 -21.71 -46.63
CA GLU A 3 -5.40 -20.76 -46.11
C GLU A 3 -5.98 -21.33 -44.80
N GLY A 4 -5.68 -20.70 -43.68
CA GLY A 4 -6.26 -21.08 -42.38
C GLY A 4 -7.72 -20.65 -42.32
N PRO A 5 -8.65 -21.50 -41.84
CA PRO A 5 -10.06 -21.15 -41.81
C PRO A 5 -10.37 -20.04 -40.80
N ASP A 6 -11.14 -19.07 -41.27
CA ASP A 6 -11.66 -17.90 -40.57
C ASP A 6 -12.36 -18.25 -39.25
N LEU A 7 -11.83 -17.70 -38.14
CA LEU A 7 -12.19 -18.05 -36.76
C LEU A 7 -13.40 -17.26 -36.25
N THR A 8 -14.54 -17.39 -36.92
CA THR A 8 -15.84 -17.00 -36.34
C THR A 8 -16.38 -18.11 -35.40
N ARG A 9 -17.20 -17.72 -34.42
CA ARG A 9 -17.92 -18.55 -33.42
C ARG A 9 -17.12 -19.19 -32.26
N ARG A 10 -15.84 -19.51 -32.42
CA ARG A 10 -15.04 -20.13 -31.33
C ARG A 10 -14.75 -19.19 -30.15
N ASN A 11 -14.71 -17.88 -30.40
CA ASN A 11 -14.46 -16.84 -29.39
C ASN A 11 -15.72 -16.45 -28.57
N LEU A 12 -16.91 -16.99 -28.88
CA LEU A 12 -18.11 -16.76 -28.06
C LEU A 12 -18.10 -17.59 -26.75
N PHE A 13 -17.54 -18.81 -26.79
CA PHE A 13 -17.46 -19.68 -25.61
C PHE A 13 -16.30 -19.32 -24.67
N LEU A 14 -15.33 -18.54 -25.17
CA LEU A 14 -14.19 -18.05 -24.39
C LEU A 14 -14.50 -16.73 -23.67
N GLY A 15 -15.76 -16.28 -23.69
CA GLY A 15 -16.27 -15.17 -22.88
C GLY A 15 -15.32 -13.99 -22.86
N ARG A 16 -15.30 -13.19 -23.94
CA ARG A 16 -14.59 -11.91 -24.08
C ARG A 16 -13.79 -11.53 -22.84
N ALA A 17 -12.48 -11.76 -22.93
CA ALA A 17 -11.44 -11.34 -21.99
C ALA A 17 -11.95 -10.23 -21.06
N ALA A 18 -12.18 -10.61 -19.80
CA ALA A 18 -12.51 -9.66 -18.75
C ALA A 18 -11.51 -8.51 -18.84
N ALA A 19 -12.01 -7.31 -19.13
CA ALA A 19 -11.21 -6.11 -19.17
C ALA A 19 -10.31 -6.10 -17.92
N GLU A 20 -9.00 -6.13 -18.13
CA GLU A 20 -8.04 -6.09 -17.03
C GLU A 20 -8.39 -4.87 -16.16
N PRO A 21 -8.61 -5.06 -14.84
CA PRO A 21 -8.98 -3.95 -13.98
C PRO A 21 -7.87 -2.91 -14.09
N ARG A 22 -8.22 -1.71 -14.57
CA ARG A 22 -7.32 -0.55 -14.58
C ARG A 22 -6.75 -0.43 -13.17
N ALA A 23 -5.45 -0.69 -13.02
CA ALA A 23 -4.77 -0.64 -11.74
C ALA A 23 -4.94 0.77 -11.16
N VAL A 24 -5.76 0.89 -10.11
CA VAL A 24 -5.88 2.11 -9.32
C VAL A 24 -4.77 2.02 -8.28
N GLU A 25 -3.87 3.01 -8.25
CA GLU A 25 -2.84 3.06 -7.21
C GLU A 25 -3.50 3.05 -5.83
N PRO A 26 -3.05 2.17 -4.92
CA PRO A 26 -3.66 2.07 -3.61
C PRO A 26 -3.38 3.34 -2.81
N ILE A 27 -4.45 3.91 -2.25
CA ILE A 27 -4.36 5.02 -1.31
C ILE A 27 -4.05 4.44 0.08
N ILE A 28 -2.85 4.70 0.58
CA ILE A 28 -2.34 4.12 1.83
C ILE A 28 -1.76 5.19 2.77
N ALA A 29 -1.32 4.77 3.95
CA ALA A 29 -0.58 5.64 4.86
C ALA A 29 0.85 5.90 4.37
N VAL A 30 1.29 7.14 4.48
CA VAL A 30 2.66 7.59 4.15
C VAL A 30 3.26 8.27 5.37
N ILE A 31 4.46 7.83 5.76
CA ILE A 31 5.20 8.34 6.92
C ILE A 31 6.27 9.32 6.45
N SER A 32 6.32 10.50 7.05
CA SER A 32 7.29 11.55 6.75
C SER A 32 8.52 11.53 7.69
N GLN A 33 9.51 12.36 7.37
CA GLN A 33 10.75 12.50 8.13
C GLN A 33 10.57 13.12 9.53
N SER A 34 9.40 13.70 9.84
CA SER A 34 9.10 14.21 11.18
C SER A 34 8.76 13.09 12.18
N CYS A 35 8.65 11.84 11.73
CA CYS A 35 8.35 10.69 12.60
C CYS A 35 9.36 10.57 13.75
N LEU A 36 8.84 10.54 14.98
CA LEU A 36 9.65 10.46 16.20
C LEU A 36 10.57 9.22 16.23
N ALA A 37 10.11 8.10 15.67
CA ALA A 37 10.93 6.88 15.56
C ALA A 37 12.13 7.03 14.63
N LEU A 38 12.00 7.83 13.57
CA LEU A 38 13.15 8.15 12.70
C LEU A 38 14.18 9.03 13.41
N ARG A 39 13.79 9.67 14.52
CA ARG A 39 14.59 10.59 15.35
C ARG A 39 15.02 9.96 16.69
N GLY A 40 14.93 8.64 16.82
CA GLY A 40 15.45 7.88 17.96
C GLY A 40 14.51 7.76 19.16
N VAL A 41 13.27 8.22 19.05
CA VAL A 41 12.25 8.05 20.11
C VAL A 41 11.46 6.76 19.87
N ALA A 42 11.31 5.92 20.89
CA ALA A 42 10.55 4.67 20.82
C ALA A 42 9.03 4.90 20.77
N CYS A 43 8.54 5.53 19.71
CA CYS A 43 7.11 5.81 19.47
C CYS A 43 6.50 4.74 18.56
N MET A 44 5.51 3.99 19.07
CA MET A 44 4.81 2.93 18.33
C MET A 44 3.28 3.14 18.24
N SER A 45 2.77 4.32 18.62
CA SER A 45 1.33 4.62 18.69
C SER A 45 0.57 4.25 17.41
N CYS A 46 1.13 4.57 16.24
CA CYS A 46 0.52 4.24 14.95
C CYS A 46 0.43 2.73 14.70
N ARG A 47 1.42 1.94 15.13
CA ARG A 47 1.37 0.47 15.09
C ARG A 47 0.27 -0.05 16.00
N ASP A 48 0.23 0.43 17.23
CA ASP A 48 -0.71 -0.07 18.24
C ASP A 48 -2.16 0.25 17.88
N SER A 49 -2.39 1.39 17.21
CA SER A 49 -3.71 1.80 16.73
C SER A 49 -4.15 1.15 15.41
N CYS A 50 -3.24 0.51 14.65
CA CYS A 50 -3.52 0.09 13.28
C CYS A 50 -4.41 -1.17 13.26
N PRO A 51 -5.69 -1.09 12.80
CA PRO A 51 -6.61 -2.21 12.89
C PRO A 51 -6.26 -3.37 11.94
N SER A 52 -5.65 -3.07 10.79
CA SER A 52 -5.18 -4.11 9.85
C SER A 52 -3.78 -4.63 10.18
N GLY A 53 -3.10 -4.04 11.16
CA GLY A 53 -1.72 -4.35 11.48
C GLY A 53 -0.71 -3.96 10.39
N ALA A 54 -1.08 -3.16 9.39
CA ALA A 54 -0.21 -2.79 8.28
C ALA A 54 1.00 -1.91 8.68
N VAL A 55 0.92 -1.22 9.82
CA VAL A 55 2.04 -0.43 10.35
C VAL A 55 2.98 -1.35 11.13
N ARG A 56 4.20 -1.54 10.61
CA ARG A 56 5.26 -2.38 11.19
C ARG A 56 6.44 -1.53 11.64
N PHE A 57 7.25 -2.08 12.53
CA PHE A 57 8.50 -1.48 12.98
C PHE A 57 9.60 -2.52 12.88
N GLU A 58 10.58 -2.26 12.03
CA GLU A 58 11.71 -3.15 11.78
C GLU A 58 12.91 -2.69 12.60
N LEU A 59 13.65 -3.64 13.17
CA LEU A 59 14.87 -3.33 13.91
C LEU A 59 15.95 -2.87 12.91
N ALA A 60 16.55 -1.72 13.18
CA ALA A 60 17.67 -1.18 12.42
C ALA A 60 18.70 -0.54 13.36
N LEU A 61 19.89 -0.27 12.83
CA LEU A 61 20.90 0.50 13.55
C LEU A 61 20.35 1.89 13.90
N GLY A 62 20.48 2.28 15.17
CA GLY A 62 19.97 3.55 15.67
C GLY A 62 18.47 3.58 16.02
N GLY A 63 17.79 2.42 16.04
CA GLY A 63 16.41 2.30 16.52
C GLY A 63 15.46 1.65 15.52
N ALA A 64 14.24 1.34 15.98
CA ALA A 64 13.23 0.74 15.13
C ALA A 64 12.72 1.73 14.06
N ARG A 65 12.66 1.29 12.81
CA ARG A 65 12.20 2.10 11.68
C ARG A 65 10.77 1.70 11.29
N PRO A 66 9.86 2.67 11.13
CA PRO A 66 8.50 2.36 10.75
C PRO A 66 8.42 1.97 9.26
N ARG A 67 7.55 1.01 8.95
CA ARG A 67 7.24 0.53 7.60
C ARG A 67 5.74 0.34 7.45
N ILE A 68 5.22 0.64 6.26
CA ILE A 68 3.83 0.38 5.90
C ILE A 68 3.81 -0.80 4.94
N ASP A 69 3.08 -1.85 5.31
CA ASP A 69 2.70 -2.91 4.38
C ASP A 69 1.59 -2.38 3.47
N ALA A 70 1.94 -2.09 2.21
CA ALA A 70 1.01 -1.54 1.22
C ALA A 70 -0.15 -2.50 0.92
N HIS A 71 0.05 -3.82 1.01
CA HIS A 71 -1.00 -4.80 0.75
C HIS A 71 -2.00 -4.90 1.91
N GLY A 72 -1.55 -4.71 3.15
CA GLY A 72 -2.40 -4.72 4.34
C GLY A 72 -3.01 -3.37 4.70
N CYS A 73 -2.51 -2.27 4.12
CA CYS A 73 -2.99 -0.93 4.45
C CYS A 73 -4.32 -0.65 3.74
N THR A 74 -5.35 -0.30 4.51
CA THR A 74 -6.68 0.02 3.98
C THR A 74 -6.90 1.52 3.75
N GLY A 75 -5.92 2.37 4.08
CA GLY A 75 -6.08 3.82 4.04
C GLY A 75 -7.04 4.39 5.11
N CYS A 76 -7.39 3.62 6.15
CA CYS A 76 -8.42 4.02 7.14
C CYS A 76 -8.11 5.27 7.99
N GLY A 77 -6.83 5.67 8.10
CA GLY A 77 -6.46 6.91 8.78
C GLY A 77 -6.32 6.86 10.31
N GLU A 78 -6.49 5.70 10.96
CA GLU A 78 -6.34 5.62 12.43
C GLU A 78 -4.92 6.01 12.89
N CYS A 79 -3.91 5.59 12.12
CA CYS A 79 -2.52 5.96 12.36
C CYS A 79 -2.29 7.48 12.26
N VAL A 80 -3.04 8.20 11.42
CA VAL A 80 -2.98 9.66 11.31
C VAL A 80 -3.52 10.29 12.58
N ARG A 81 -4.70 9.86 13.03
CA ARG A 81 -5.38 10.40 14.21
C ARG A 81 -4.57 10.24 15.50
N THR A 82 -3.85 9.13 15.65
CA THR A 82 -3.07 8.86 16.87
C THR A 82 -1.65 9.45 16.84
N CYS A 83 -1.17 9.93 15.69
CA CYS A 83 0.22 10.34 15.55
C CYS A 83 0.50 11.62 16.35
N PRO A 84 1.34 11.59 17.41
CA PRO A 84 1.58 12.78 18.24
C PRO A 84 2.47 13.84 17.57
N ALA A 85 2.99 13.56 16.38
CA ALA A 85 3.92 14.41 15.64
C ALA A 85 3.39 14.82 14.25
N ASP A 86 2.11 14.52 13.96
CA ASP A 86 1.48 14.77 12.65
C ASP A 86 2.31 14.27 11.46
N ALA A 87 3.03 13.16 11.67
CA ALA A 87 4.04 12.67 10.73
C ALA A 87 3.46 11.75 9.65
N ILE A 88 2.16 11.46 9.68
CA ILE A 88 1.50 10.48 8.81
C ILE A 88 0.38 11.15 8.03
N ARG A 89 0.30 10.88 6.73
CA ARG A 89 -0.81 11.27 5.86
C ARG A 89 -1.38 10.06 5.12
N ILE A 90 -2.60 10.18 4.60
CA ILE A 90 -3.15 9.21 3.65
C ILE A 90 -2.98 9.77 2.23
N GLY A 91 -2.50 8.96 1.30
CA GLY A 91 -2.29 9.37 -0.09
C GLY A 91 -1.89 8.21 -1.00
N PRO A 92 -1.66 8.46 -2.29
CA PRO A 92 -1.15 7.44 -3.20
C PRO A 92 0.18 6.87 -2.66
N HIS A 93 0.40 5.58 -2.88
CA HIS A 93 1.68 4.93 -2.64
C HIS A 93 2.70 5.40 -3.68
N GLU A 94 3.14 6.65 -3.57
CA GLU A 94 4.30 7.12 -4.30
C GLU A 94 5.53 6.52 -3.62
N GLU A 95 6.14 5.55 -4.30
CA GLU A 95 7.49 5.09 -3.98
C GLU A 95 8.37 6.33 -3.84
N ALA A 96 8.79 6.60 -2.60
CA ALA A 96 9.72 7.67 -2.31
C ALA A 96 10.95 7.49 -3.21
N SER A 97 11.07 8.34 -4.22
CA SER A 97 12.29 8.51 -5.03
C SER A 97 13.44 8.95 -4.15
#